data_AF-A0A6H2C6E9-F1
#
_entry.id   AF-A0A6H2C6E9-F1
#
_cell.length_a   1.000
_cell.length_b   1.000
_cell.length_c   1.000
_cell.angle_alpha   90.00
_cell.angle_beta   90.00
_cell.angle_gamma   90.00
#
_symmetry.space_group_name_H-M   'P 1'
#
loop_
_entity.id
_entity.type
_entity.pdbx_description
1 polymer ?
#
loop_
_entity_poly.entity_id
_entity_poly.type
_entity_poly.pdbx_seq_one_letter_code
_entity_poly.pdbx_strand_id
1 'polypeptide(L)' 'MRLTTQENGKHHITIPNHSPIKIGTLSAILRDIDNHFNFTRDECLTQLFE' A
#
# COMPACT_ATOMS: atom_id res chain seq x y z
N MET A 1 11.41 -6.34 0.00
CA MET A 1 10.98 -6.98 -1.27
C MET A 1 10.27 -5.95 -2.14
N ARG A 2 10.33 -6.08 -3.47
CA ARG A 2 9.65 -5.18 -4.42
C ARG A 2 8.42 -5.88 -4.99
N LEU A 3 7.27 -5.22 -4.89
CA LEU A 3 6.00 -5.66 -5.47
C LEU A 3 5.64 -4.77 -6.65
N THR A 4 4.92 -5.32 -7.62
CA THR A 4 4.47 -4.60 -8.83
C THR A 4 3.02 -4.95 -9.09
N THR A 5 2.20 -3.94 -9.39
CA THR A 5 0.86 -4.14 -9.95
C THR A 5 0.79 -3.56 -11.36
N GLN A 6 -0.13 -4.08 -12.15
CA GLN A 6 -0.53 -3.53 -13.47
C GLN A 6 -1.94 -2.92 -13.41
N GLU A 7 -2.63 -3.05 -12.28
CA GLU A 7 -3.97 -2.50 -12.10
C GLU A 7 -3.91 -0.98 -11.96
N ASN A 8 -4.80 -0.30 -12.68
CA ASN A 8 -4.80 1.17 -12.82
C ASN A 8 -3.44 1.74 -13.29
N GLY A 9 -2.70 0.95 -14.08
CA GLY A 9 -1.36 1.27 -14.57
C GLY A 9 -0.25 0.54 -13.81
N LYS A 10 0.98 0.68 -14.32
CA LYS A 10 2.14 0.00 -13.76
C LYS A 10 2.67 0.75 -12.54
N HIS A 11 2.67 0.11 -11.38
CA HIS A 11 3.17 0.70 -10.14
C HIS A 11 4.04 -0.27 -9.37
N HIS A 12 5.08 0.24 -8.71
CA HIS A 12 6.03 -0.58 -7.96
C HIS A 12 6.22 -0.02 -6.57
N ILE A 13 6.04 -0.87 -5.55
CA ILE A 13 6.24 -0.51 -4.15
C ILE A 13 7.34 -1.41 -3.58
N THR A 14 8.15 -0.85 -2.69
CA THR A 14 9.12 -1.64 -1.92
C THR A 14 8.65 -1.74 -0.48
N ILE A 15 8.46 -2.97 0.01
CA ILE A 15 8.03 -3.25 1.38
C ILE A 15 9.14 -3.96 2.17
N PRO A 16 9.30 -3.68 3.47
CA PRO A 16 10.17 -4.46 4.34
C PRO A 16 9.71 -5.92 4.40
N ASN A 17 10.66 -6.86 4.42
CA ASN A 17 10.37 -8.29 4.56
C ASN A 17 10.77 -8.79 5.96
N HIS A 18 10.21 -8.16 6.99
CA HIS A 18 10.39 -8.57 8.38
C HIS A 18 9.17 -8.14 9.20
N SER A 19 8.93 -8.83 10.31
CA SER A 19 7.94 -8.47 11.32
C SER A 19 8.67 -8.23 12.64
N PRO A 20 8.40 -7.14 13.39
CA PRO A 20 7.37 -6.13 13.14
C PRO A 20 7.79 -5.06 12.12
N ILE A 21 6.80 -4.42 11.49
CA ILE A 21 6.98 -3.23 10.64
C ILE A 21 6.68 -1.99 11.49
N LYS A 22 7.50 -0.95 11.36
CA LYS A 22 7.26 0.34 12.04
C LYS A 22 5.96 0.95 11.53
N ILE A 23 5.15 1.52 12.42
CA ILE A 23 3.86 2.11 12.06
C ILE A 23 3.99 3.21 10.98
N GLY A 24 5.02 4.04 11.05
CA GLY A 24 5.28 5.06 10.02
C GLY A 24 5.60 4.47 8.65
N THR A 25 6.26 3.31 8.60
CA THR A 25 6.52 2.59 7.35
C THR A 25 5.24 1.98 6.78
N LEU A 26 4.41 1.39 7.64
CA LEU A 26 3.10 0.89 7.23
C LEU A 26 2.22 2.01 6.68
N SER A 27 2.15 3.15 7.38
CA SER A 27 1.40 4.33 6.92
C SER A 27 1.91 4.87 5.58
N ALA A 28 3.23 4.88 5.37
CA ALA A 28 3.82 5.30 4.10
C ALA A 28 3.45 4.35 2.94
N ILE A 29 3.50 3.03 3.18
CA ILE A 29 3.10 2.02 2.19
C ILE A 29 1.63 2.20 1.81
N LEU A 30 0.76 2.34 2.81
CA LEU A 30 -0.68 2.47 2.57
C LEU A 30 -1.00 3.76 1.83
N ARG A 31 -0.34 4.87 2.16
CA ARG A 31 -0.51 6.14 1.43
C ARG A 31 -0.05 6.05 -0.03
N ASP A 32 0.99 5.29 -0.34
CA ASP A 32 1.44 5.06 -1.71
C ASP A 32 0.37 4.31 -2.52
N ILE A 33 -0.24 3.28 -1.91
CA ILE A 33 -1.36 2.54 -2.47
C ILE A 33 -2.57 3.47 -2.70
N ASP A 34 -2.95 4.25 -1.68
CA ASP A 34 -4.06 5.21 -1.77
C ASP A 34 -3.87 6.17 -2.96
N ASN A 35 -2.66 6.72 -3.11
CA ASN A 35 -2.33 7.65 -4.19
C ASN A 35 -2.37 6.98 -5.58
N HIS A 36 -1.89 5.75 -5.70
CA HIS A 36 -1.88 5.04 -6.98
C HIS A 36 -3.29 4.67 -7.45
N PHE A 37 -4.14 4.19 -6.53
CA PHE A 37 -5.51 3.81 -6.86
C PHE A 37 -6.50 4.98 -6.80
N ASN A 38 -6.05 6.16 -6.37
CA ASN A 38 -6.87 7.33 -6.11
C ASN A 38 -8.02 7.03 -5.14
N PHE A 39 -7.71 6.23 -4.12
CA PHE A 39 -8.63 5.87 -3.04
C PHE A 39 -8.53 6.84 -1.88
N THR A 40 -9.63 6.98 -1.17
CA THR A 40 -9.63 7.53 0.18
C THR A 40 -9.07 6.51 1.17
N ARG A 41 -8.62 6.99 2.33
CA ARG A 41 -8.05 6.13 3.38
C ARG A 41 -9.05 5.08 3.84
N ASP A 42 -10.31 5.46 3.99
CA ASP A 42 -11.39 4.57 4.41
C ASP A 42 -11.67 3.49 3.36
N GLU A 43 -11.75 3.83 2.07
CA GLU A 43 -11.93 2.84 0.99
C GLU A 43 -10.80 1.80 0.96
N CYS A 44 -9.56 2.23 1.16
CA CYS A 44 -8.43 1.31 1.21
C CYS A 44 -8.51 0.36 2.41
N LEU A 45 -8.93 0.85 3.58
CA LEU A 45 -9.08 0.03 4.77
C LEU A 45 -10.21 -0.99 4.63
N THR A 46 -11.35 -0.58 4.08
CA THR A 46 -12.47 -1.48 3.76
C THR A 46 -12.00 -2.62 2.84
N GLN A 47 -11.29 -2.33 1.76
CA GLN A 47 -10.79 -3.37 0.84
C GLN A 47 -9.76 -4.33 1.45
N LEU A 48 -9.03 -3.93 2.49
CA LEU A 48 -7.97 -4.74 3.09
C LEU A 48 -8.46 -5.62 4.25
N PHE A 49 -9.50 -5.20 4.97
CA PHE A 49 -9.87 -5.79 6.26
C PHE A 49 -11.34 -6.20 6.38
N GLU A 50 -12.22 -5.74 5.50
CA GLU A 50 -13.61 -6.21 5.41
C GLU A 50 -13.75 -7.29 4.33
#